data_AF-A0A9D9Z0D2-F1
#
_entry.id   AF-A0A9D9Z0D2-F1
#
_cell.length_a   1.000
_cell.length_b   1.000
_cell.length_c   1.000
_cell.angle_alpha   90.00
_cell.angle_beta   90.00
_cell.angle_gamma   90.00
#
_symmetry.space_group_name_H-M   'P 1'
#
loop_
_entity.id
_entity.type
_entity.pdbx_description
1 polymer ?
#
loop_
_entity_poly.entity_id
_entity_poly.type
_entity_poly.pdbx_seq_one_letter_code
_entity_poly.pdbx_strand_id
1 'polypeptide(L)'
;MDKIDFMSIDMSPGTSDIPSTAFQSLPIDGIIVVTSPSELSSLIVSKAVNMANKMNIPIIGLIENRVYLKSPDNQKEYRIFSESHIDEIVKKYNLNILAKEYL
;
A
#
# COMPACT_ATOMS: atom_id res chain seq x y z
N MET A 1 4.98 2.35 33.34
CA MET A 1 4.06 2.39 32.19
C MET A 1 4.92 2.48 30.96
N ASP A 2 4.96 1.42 30.17
CA ASP A 2 5.80 1.35 29.00
C ASP A 2 5.28 2.32 27.94
N LYS A 3 6.17 3.19 27.45
CA LYS A 3 5.87 4.15 26.39
C LYS A 3 6.06 3.43 25.06
N ILE A 4 4.99 3.30 24.30
CA ILE A 4 5.04 2.79 22.93
C ILE A 4 5.31 3.98 22.01
N ASP A 5 6.44 3.96 21.30
CA ASP A 5 6.78 5.00 20.34
C ASP A 5 6.04 4.81 19.00
N PHE A 6 5.79 3.55 18.60
CA PHE A 6 5.08 3.21 17.37
C PHE A 6 4.19 1.98 17.53
N MET A 7 2.98 2.04 16.97
CA MET A 7 2.07 0.91 16.86
C MET A 7 1.58 0.80 15.41
N SER A 8 1.98 -0.27 14.73
CA SER A 8 1.48 -0.60 13.39
C SER A 8 0.25 -1.49 13.50
N ILE A 9 -0.76 -1.24 12.66
CA ILE A 9 -1.96 -2.07 12.59
C ILE A 9 -2.09 -2.61 11.17
N ASP A 10 -2.14 -3.93 11.05
CA ASP A 10 -2.41 -4.59 9.78
C ASP A 10 -3.91 -4.58 9.50
N MET A 11 -4.30 -3.89 8.44
CA MET A 11 -5.69 -3.74 8.04
C MET A 11 -6.05 -4.83 7.04
N SER A 12 -7.23 -5.43 7.20
CA SER A 12 -7.81 -6.32 6.18
C SER A 12 -7.80 -5.61 4.80
N PRO A 13 -7.54 -6.33 3.70
CA PRO A 13 -7.36 -5.71 2.39
C PRO A 13 -8.61 -4.95 1.94
N GLY A 14 -8.38 -3.85 1.22
CA GLY A 14 -9.41 -3.07 0.55
C GLY A 14 -9.85 -1.81 1.31
N THR A 15 -10.99 -1.28 0.91
CA THR A 15 -11.61 -0.05 1.45
C THR A 15 -13.04 -0.31 1.93
N SER A 16 -13.29 -1.53 2.43
CA SER A 16 -14.58 -1.93 2.99
C SER A 16 -14.83 -1.22 4.33
N ASP A 17 -15.92 -1.57 5.00
CA ASP A 17 -16.33 -0.93 6.25
C ASP A 17 -15.29 -1.06 7.37
N ILE A 18 -14.48 -2.12 7.37
CA ILE A 18 -13.51 -2.41 8.44
C ILE A 18 -12.41 -1.32 8.54
N PRO A 19 -11.66 -0.98 7.47
CA PRO A 19 -10.75 0.17 7.48
C PRO A 19 -11.42 1.49 7.89
N SER A 20 -12.66 1.74 7.43
CA SER A 20 -13.38 2.98 7.72
C SER A 20 -13.73 3.10 9.21
N THR A 21 -14.20 2.01 9.83
CA THR A 21 -14.49 1.97 11.26
C THR A 21 -13.20 2.08 12.09
N ALA A 22 -12.11 1.44 11.67
CA ALA A 22 -10.82 1.54 12.34
C ALA A 22 -10.30 2.99 12.33
N PHE A 23 -10.40 3.68 11.20
CA PHE A 23 -10.03 5.10 11.07
C PHE A 23 -10.88 6.05 11.92
N GLN A 24 -12.12 5.66 12.25
CA GLN A 24 -12.98 6.42 13.17
C GLN A 24 -12.71 6.11 14.64
N SER A 25 -12.24 4.90 14.94
CA SER A 25 -12.14 4.39 16.32
C SER A 25 -10.75 4.56 16.93
N LEU A 26 -9.73 4.74 16.11
CA LEU A 26 -8.33 4.77 16.54
C LEU A 26 -7.67 6.10 16.17
N PRO A 27 -6.75 6.63 17.01
CA PRO A 27 -5.95 7.79 16.67
C PRO A 27 -4.87 7.37 15.67
N ILE A 28 -5.14 7.56 14.37
CA ILE A 28 -4.22 7.21 13.29
C ILE A 28 -3.46 8.45 12.83
N ASP A 29 -2.14 8.46 13.04
CA ASP A 29 -1.25 9.55 12.60
C ASP A 29 -0.89 9.48 11.11
N GLY A 30 -1.10 8.32 10.48
CA GLY A 30 -0.94 8.17 9.05
C GLY A 30 -1.07 6.74 8.56
N ILE A 31 -1.12 6.58 7.24
CA ILE A 31 -1.25 5.27 6.58
C ILE A 31 -0.12 5.02 5.58
N ILE A 32 0.25 3.75 5.44
CA ILE A 32 1.12 3.25 4.38
C ILE A 32 0.26 2.36 3.48
N VAL A 33 0.28 2.62 2.18
CA VAL A 33 -0.47 1.82 1.20
C VAL A 33 0.46 0.78 0.59
N VAL A 34 0.12 -0.50 0.71
CA VAL A 34 0.87 -1.60 0.08
C VAL A 34 0.08 -2.12 -1.12
N THR A 35 0.74 -2.26 -2.27
CA THR A 35 0.09 -2.73 -3.50
C THR A 35 1.03 -3.61 -4.33
N SER A 36 0.51 -4.36 -5.30
CA SER A 36 1.31 -5.14 -6.26
C SER A 36 1.18 -4.59 -7.69
N PRO A 37 2.15 -4.83 -8.60
CA PRO A 37 2.01 -4.46 -10.00
C PRO A 37 0.83 -5.24 -10.59
N SER A 38 -0.30 -4.61 -10.79
CA SER A 38 -1.43 -5.23 -11.48
C SER A 38 -2.24 -4.13 -12.14
N GLU A 39 -3.00 -4.47 -13.18
CA GLU A 39 -3.83 -3.48 -13.89
C GLU A 39 -4.88 -2.84 -12.94
N LEU A 40 -5.30 -3.56 -11.90
CA LEU A 40 -6.27 -3.10 -10.90
C LEU A 40 -5.64 -2.38 -9.71
N SER A 41 -4.32 -2.38 -9.54
CA SER A 41 -3.66 -1.79 -8.37
C SER A 41 -3.91 -0.30 -8.24
N SER A 42 -3.88 0.41 -9.38
CA SER A 42 -4.15 1.84 -9.47
C SER A 42 -5.54 2.22 -8.93
N LEU A 43 -6.56 1.38 -9.17
CA LEU A 43 -7.91 1.60 -8.65
C LEU A 43 -7.96 1.45 -7.12
N ILE A 44 -7.31 0.41 -6.60
CA ILE A 44 -7.30 0.13 -5.16
C ILE A 44 -6.56 1.23 -4.41
N VAL A 45 -5.40 1.65 -4.92
CA VAL A 45 -4.62 2.75 -4.34
C VAL A 45 -5.42 4.05 -4.40
N SER A 46 -6.06 4.36 -5.53
CA SER A 46 -6.92 5.55 -5.63
C SER A 46 -8.06 5.55 -4.61
N LYS A 47 -8.69 4.40 -4.36
CA LYS A 47 -9.75 4.27 -3.34
C LYS A 47 -9.19 4.52 -1.93
N ALA A 48 -8.05 3.91 -1.59
CA ALA A 48 -7.40 4.10 -0.29
C ALA A 48 -7.03 5.57 -0.05
N VAL A 49 -6.45 6.22 -1.07
CA VAL A 49 -6.09 7.64 -1.02
C VAL A 49 -7.30 8.53 -0.80
N ASN A 50 -8.39 8.30 -1.56
CA ASN A 50 -9.62 9.06 -1.40
C ASN A 50 -10.25 8.86 -0.02
N MET A 51 -10.17 7.67 0.56
CA MET A 51 -10.69 7.39 1.89
C MET A 51 -9.88 8.10 2.98
N ALA A 52 -8.55 8.04 2.91
CA ALA A 52 -7.66 8.77 3.82
C ALA A 52 -7.91 10.28 3.75
N ASN A 53 -8.03 10.84 2.55
CA ASN A 53 -8.33 12.27 2.35
C ASN A 53 -9.68 12.68 2.97
N LYS A 54 -10.73 11.86 2.81
CA LYS A 54 -12.05 12.13 3.43
C LYS A 54 -12.00 12.15 4.95
N MET A 55 -11.10 11.35 5.53
CA MET A 55 -10.91 11.24 6.98
C MET A 55 -9.83 12.19 7.51
N ASN A 56 -9.21 13.02 6.65
CA ASN A 56 -8.06 13.87 6.96
C ASN A 56 -6.85 13.12 7.54
N ILE A 57 -6.63 11.88 7.10
CA ILE A 57 -5.51 11.05 7.55
C ILE A 57 -4.33 11.21 6.57
N PRO A 58 -3.11 11.51 7.05
CA PRO A 58 -1.94 11.62 6.19
C PRO A 58 -1.56 10.28 5.55
N ILE A 59 -1.19 10.33 4.27
CA ILE A 59 -0.59 9.17 3.59
C ILE A 59 0.92 9.34 3.67
N ILE A 60 1.56 8.48 4.47
CA ILE A 60 3.01 8.49 4.68
C ILE A 60 3.73 8.07 3.40
N GLY A 61 3.16 7.10 2.69
CA GLY A 61 3.62 6.73 1.36
C GLY A 61 3.11 5.38 0.89
N LEU A 62 3.69 4.93 -0.22
CA LEU A 62 3.29 3.73 -0.94
C LEU A 62 4.45 2.74 -1.05
N ILE A 63 4.15 1.47 -0.81
CA ILE A 63 5.06 0.34 -1.04
C ILE A 63 4.49 -0.48 -2.18
N GLU A 64 5.30 -0.70 -3.20
CA GLU A 64 4.98 -1.66 -4.27
C GLU A 64 5.68 -2.99 -4.01
N ASN A 65 4.88 -4.03 -3.77
CA ASN A 65 5.31 -5.41 -3.60
C ASN A 65 5.26 -6.16 -4.94
N ARG A 66 6.43 -6.45 -5.49
CA ARG A 66 6.62 -7.14 -6.77
C ARG A 66 6.90 -8.62 -6.51
N VAL A 67 5.89 -9.45 -6.69
CA VAL A 67 6.07 -10.91 -6.60
C VAL A 67 6.80 -11.41 -7.85
N TYR A 68 7.90 -12.13 -7.65
CA TYR A 68 8.62 -12.82 -8.70
C TYR A 68 8.76 -14.31 -8.36
N LEU A 69 8.73 -15.16 -9.38
CA LEU A 69 9.03 -16.58 -9.20
C LEU A 69 10.52 -16.78 -9.46
N LYS A 70 11.28 -17.12 -8.42
CA LYS A 70 12.64 -17.64 -8.61
C LYS A 70 12.57 -19.14 -8.84
N SER A 71 13.02 -19.58 -10.01
CA SER A 71 13.03 -21.01 -10.29
C SER A 71 14.12 -21.71 -9.47
N PRO A 72 13.79 -22.81 -8.76
CA PRO A 72 14.73 -23.49 -7.88
C PRO A 72 15.87 -24.20 -8.62
N ASP A 73 15.73 -24.43 -9.92
CA ASP A 73 16.67 -25.18 -10.77
C ASP A 73 17.75 -24.31 -11.44
N ASN A 74 17.45 -23.07 -11.77
CA ASN A 74 18.30 -22.21 -12.62
C ASN A 74 18.44 -20.78 -12.10
N GLN A 75 17.86 -20.47 -10.93
CA GLN A 75 17.82 -19.16 -10.30
C GLN A 75 17.26 -18.02 -11.18
N LYS A 76 16.62 -18.34 -12.31
CA LYS A 76 15.98 -17.34 -13.16
C LYS A 76 14.77 -16.77 -12.44
N GLU A 77 14.64 -15.46 -12.54
CA GLU A 77 13.53 -14.69 -12.00
C GLU A 77 12.48 -14.52 -13.10
N TYR A 78 11.27 -14.98 -12.81
CA TYR A 78 10.10 -14.83 -13.66
C TYR A 78 9.20 -13.77 -13.06
N ARG A 79 9.02 -12.67 -13.79
CA ARG A 79 8.05 -11.63 -13.40
C ARG A 79 6.65 -12.19 -13.60
N ILE A 80 5.89 -12.31 -12.51
CA ILE A 80 4.50 -12.80 -12.56
C ILE A 80 3.57 -11.72 -13.11
N PHE A 81 3.89 -10.46 -12.82
CA PHE A 81 3.08 -9.32 -13.18
C PHE A 81 3.67 -8.49 -14.33
N SER A 82 2.79 -7.81 -15.06
CA SER A 82 3.14 -6.84 -16.11
C SER A 82 3.79 -5.58 -15.54
N GLU A 83 4.23 -4.67 -16.42
CA GLU A 83 4.79 -3.39 -15.99
C GLU A 83 3.83 -2.61 -15.08
N SER A 84 4.40 -1.99 -14.06
CA SER A 84 3.66 -1.21 -13.09
C SER A 84 3.24 0.14 -13.67
N HIS A 85 2.01 0.56 -13.37
CA HIS A 85 1.48 1.88 -13.67
C HIS A 85 1.41 2.77 -12.41
N ILE A 86 2.06 2.35 -11.32
CA ILE A 86 1.94 3.04 -10.03
C ILE A 86 2.54 4.44 -10.05
N ASP A 87 3.55 4.67 -10.90
CA ASP A 87 4.24 5.94 -11.02
C ASP A 87 3.29 7.07 -11.49
N GLU A 88 2.24 6.74 -12.26
CA GLU A 88 1.20 7.69 -12.66
C GLU A 88 0.33 8.12 -11.47
N ILE A 89 -0.07 7.15 -10.65
CA ILE A 89 -0.88 7.37 -9.45
C ILE A 89 -0.11 8.19 -8.42
N VAL A 90 1.17 7.87 -8.23
CA VAL A 90 2.07 8.60 -7.35
C VAL A 90 2.17 10.07 -7.77
N LYS A 91 2.35 10.35 -9.07
CA LYS A 91 2.34 11.73 -9.58
C LYS A 91 0.98 12.41 -9.39
N LYS A 92 -0.11 11.70 -9.70
CA LYS A 92 -1.49 12.23 -9.61
C LYS A 92 -1.85 12.67 -8.19
N TYR A 93 -1.47 11.87 -7.20
CA TYR A 93 -1.80 12.11 -5.79
C TYR A 93 -0.64 12.70 -4.98
N ASN A 94 0.47 13.04 -5.63
CA ASN A 94 1.70 13.55 -5.02
C ASN A 94 2.16 12.68 -3.83
N LEU A 95 2.17 11.37 -4.02
CA LEU A 95 2.55 10.39 -3.00
C LEU A 95 4.06 10.12 -3.03
N ASN A 96 4.62 9.72 -1.89
CA ASN A 96 5.98 9.23 -1.84
C ASN A 96 6.01 7.70 -2.02
N ILE A 97 6.85 7.18 -2.91
CA ILE A 97 7.15 5.75 -2.96
C ILE A 97 8.21 5.48 -1.90
N LEU A 98 7.85 4.71 -0.88
CA LEU A 98 8.75 4.35 0.20
C LEU A 98 9.67 3.20 -0.19
N ALA A 99 9.12 2.21 -0.93
CA ALA A 99 9.89 1.06 -1.39
C ALA A 99 9.23 0.38 -2.61
N LYS A 100 10.07 -0.30 -3.40
CA LYS A 100 9.69 -1.24 -4.46
C LYS A 100 10.36 -2.56 -4.12
N GLU A 101 9.64 -3.41 -3.39
CA GLU A 101 10.19 -4.63 -2.80
C GLU A 101 9.95 -5.83 -3.71
N TYR A 102 10.95 -6.72 -3.76
CA TYR A 102 10.88 -8.00 -4.45
C TYR A 102 10.75 -9.10 -3.40
N LEU A 103 9.54 -9.64 -3.26
CA LEU A 103 9.26 -10.80 -2.39
C LEU A 103 9.22 -12.09 -3.19
#